data_AF-A0A2P4X3H4-F1
#
_entry.id   AF-A0A2P4X3H4-F1
#
_cell.length_a   1.000
_cell.length_b   1.000
_cell.length_c   1.000
_cell.angle_alpha   90.00
_cell.angle_beta   90.00
_cell.angle_gamma   90.00
#
_symmetry.space_group_name_H-M   'P 1'
#
loop_
_entity.id
_entity.type
_entity.pdbx_description
1 polymer ?
#
loop_
_entity_poly.entity_id
_entity_poly.type
_entity_poly.pdbx_seq_one_letter_code
_entity_poly.pdbx_strand_id
1 'polypeptide(L)'
;MSIKVSNTVRFTLEMSTIKCCQMKVQFLDEVSFDNRGVLRSRSYCLKGKKLAFRDAFNRKTRVSLLCFISVDGLVEIFHTDETFDRSKFVECCRVHAHSGKTVNQYPGRSSVWILDGAKIHYHPDIVYYLRSVGIIPIFLPAYRPFYNPIDYLFGLIKKAFKRQYVEGSKQSQAVFIANVLQQFQDFDMTNIFEHCGWCVTGEFDCTSVVGDEYVSTSQAEQFVVDDLLEYSERGDHDDDNEGSSDED
;
A
#
# COMPACT_ATOMS: atom_id res chain seq x y z
N MET A 1 -24.63 1.61 -2.10
CA MET A 1 -24.30 0.73 -3.24
C MET A 1 -24.18 -0.67 -2.66
N SER A 2 -25.08 -1.61 -3.02
CA SER A 2 -25.16 -2.92 -2.35
C SER A 2 -24.08 -3.84 -2.87
N ILE A 3 -23.22 -4.37 -1.99
CA ILE A 3 -22.37 -5.51 -2.35
C ILE A 3 -23.28 -6.68 -2.70
N LYS A 4 -23.03 -7.34 -3.84
CA LYS A 4 -23.75 -8.55 -4.20
C LYS A 4 -23.07 -9.74 -3.53
N VAL A 5 -23.76 -10.39 -2.59
CA VAL A 5 -23.31 -11.61 -1.90
C VAL A 5 -22.84 -12.68 -2.90
N SER A 6 -23.48 -12.75 -4.08
CA SER A 6 -23.10 -13.66 -5.16
C SER A 6 -21.64 -13.50 -5.62
N ASN A 7 -21.11 -12.28 -5.63
CA ASN A 7 -19.73 -12.01 -6.07
C ASN A 7 -18.73 -12.50 -5.03
N THR A 8 -19.05 -12.32 -3.74
CA THR A 8 -18.22 -12.83 -2.63
C THR A 8 -18.22 -14.35 -2.64
N VAL A 9 -19.38 -15.01 -2.77
CA VAL A 9 -19.46 -16.47 -2.86
C VAL A 9 -18.66 -17.01 -4.04
N ARG A 10 -18.79 -16.38 -5.23
CA ARG A 10 -18.00 -16.76 -6.42
C ARG A 10 -16.51 -16.68 -6.14
N PHE A 11 -16.05 -15.59 -5.54
CA PHE A 11 -14.64 -15.37 -5.21
C PHE A 11 -14.14 -16.39 -4.19
N THR A 12 -14.86 -16.62 -3.09
CA THR A 12 -14.48 -17.60 -2.07
C THR A 12 -14.40 -19.02 -2.65
N LEU A 13 -15.34 -19.39 -3.54
CA LEU A 13 -15.28 -20.68 -4.24
C LEU A 13 -14.04 -20.78 -5.14
N GLU A 14 -13.72 -19.73 -5.90
CA GLU A 14 -12.49 -19.67 -6.72
C GLU A 14 -11.24 -19.82 -5.84
N MET A 15 -11.18 -19.09 -4.73
CA MET A 15 -10.08 -19.20 -3.76
C MET A 15 -9.97 -20.60 -3.14
N SER A 16 -11.08 -21.29 -2.86
CA SER A 16 -11.05 -22.64 -2.28
C SER A 16 -10.41 -23.70 -3.20
N THR A 17 -10.36 -23.43 -4.51
CA THR A 17 -9.73 -24.35 -5.48
C THR A 17 -8.21 -24.19 -5.57
N ILE A 18 -7.65 -23.12 -5.01
CA ILE A 18 -6.24 -22.74 -5.15
C ILE A 18 -5.62 -22.66 -3.76
N LYS A 19 -4.45 -23.29 -3.57
CA LYS A 19 -3.71 -23.15 -2.32
C LYS A 19 -2.98 -21.80 -2.30
N CYS A 20 -3.61 -20.80 -1.71
CA CYS A 20 -3.18 -19.40 -1.69
C CYS A 20 -2.69 -18.98 -0.29
N CYS A 21 -1.53 -19.50 0.13
CA CYS A 21 -0.86 -18.92 1.30
C CYS A 21 -0.22 -17.58 0.93
N GLN A 22 0.00 -16.71 1.91
CA GLN A 22 0.59 -15.37 1.72
C GLN A 22 1.83 -15.38 0.81
N MET A 23 2.72 -16.35 0.98
CA MET A 23 3.96 -16.49 0.20
C MET A 23 3.73 -16.68 -1.31
N LYS A 24 2.60 -17.25 -1.70
CA LYS A 24 2.29 -17.51 -3.12
C LYS A 24 1.58 -16.35 -3.78
N VAL A 25 1.07 -15.40 -3.00
CA VAL A 25 0.19 -14.35 -3.47
C VAL A 25 0.96 -13.05 -3.62
N GLN A 26 0.69 -12.35 -4.71
CA GLN A 26 1.20 -11.01 -4.99
C GLN A 26 0.02 -10.11 -5.41
N PHE A 27 -0.05 -8.91 -4.86
CA PHE A 27 -1.05 -7.92 -5.27
C PHE A 27 -0.41 -6.90 -6.19
N LEU A 28 -1.20 -6.39 -7.12
CA LEU A 28 -0.83 -5.22 -7.90
C LEU A 28 -1.98 -4.24 -8.03
N ASP A 29 -1.63 -2.97 -7.98
CA ASP A 29 -2.56 -1.86 -8.15
C ASP A 29 -1.80 -0.58 -8.48
N GLU A 30 -2.51 0.42 -8.99
CA GLU A 30 -1.97 1.73 -9.26
C GLU A 30 -2.18 2.71 -8.11
N VAL A 31 -1.14 3.51 -7.86
CA VAL A 31 -1.22 4.67 -6.98
C VAL A 31 -0.76 5.91 -7.72
N SER A 32 -1.22 7.07 -7.29
CA SER A 32 -0.72 8.32 -7.82
C SER A 32 -0.50 9.34 -6.73
N PHE A 33 0.57 10.09 -6.92
CA PHE A 33 1.01 11.14 -6.02
C PHE A 33 0.94 12.47 -6.75
N ASP A 34 0.19 13.38 -6.15
CA ASP A 34 0.22 14.79 -6.47
C ASP A 34 0.72 15.58 -5.26
N ASN A 35 1.19 16.81 -5.46
CA ASN A 35 1.69 17.60 -4.34
C ASN A 35 0.62 17.87 -3.28
N ARG A 36 -0.65 17.98 -3.68
CA ARG A 36 -1.76 18.28 -2.75
C ARG A 36 -1.97 17.15 -1.76
N GLY A 37 -1.85 15.91 -2.22
CA GLY A 37 -1.93 14.71 -1.41
C GLY A 37 -0.80 14.61 -0.38
N VAL A 38 0.29 15.35 -0.56
CA VAL A 38 1.46 15.36 0.34
C VAL A 38 1.38 16.48 1.38
N LEU A 39 0.55 17.52 1.16
CA LEU A 39 0.41 18.61 2.11
C LEU A 39 -0.31 18.18 3.40
N ARG A 40 0.18 18.70 4.53
CA ARG A 40 -0.47 18.53 5.83
C ARG A 40 -1.65 19.48 5.94
N SER A 41 -2.85 18.93 6.14
CA SER A 41 -4.07 19.72 6.32
C SER A 41 -4.25 20.25 7.75
N ARG A 42 -3.47 19.72 8.70
CA ARG A 42 -3.56 20.07 10.12
C ARG A 42 -2.16 20.28 10.70
N SER A 43 -2.04 21.30 11.52
CA SER A 43 -0.87 21.60 12.34
C SER A 43 -1.29 22.32 13.62
N TYR A 44 -0.36 22.40 14.57
CA TYR A 44 -0.58 23.08 15.84
C TYR A 44 -0.16 24.54 15.75
N CYS A 45 -0.96 25.43 16.35
CA CYS A 45 -0.66 26.85 16.49
C CYS A 45 -1.10 27.31 17.88
N LEU A 46 -0.52 28.41 18.37
CA LEU A 46 -0.95 29.04 19.62
C LEU A 46 -2.43 29.42 19.54
N LYS A 47 -3.16 29.15 20.63
CA LYS A 47 -4.59 29.45 20.74
C LYS A 47 -4.84 30.94 20.45
N GLY A 48 -5.73 31.23 19.52
CA GLY A 48 -6.06 32.61 19.10
C GLY A 48 -5.20 33.18 17.98
N LYS A 49 -4.15 32.48 17.52
CA LYS A 49 -3.39 32.87 16.33
C LYS A 49 -3.91 32.13 15.09
N LYS A 50 -4.00 32.85 13.97
CA LYS A 50 -4.30 32.22 12.67
C LYS A 50 -3.07 31.46 12.20
N LEU A 51 -3.27 30.21 11.83
CA LEU A 51 -2.26 29.41 11.16
C LEU A 51 -2.02 29.99 9.77
N ALA A 52 -0.78 30.39 9.49
CA ALA A 52 -0.35 30.83 8.17
C ALA A 52 0.59 29.78 7.58
N PHE A 53 0.29 29.34 6.36
CA PHE A 53 1.09 28.38 5.61
C PHE A 53 1.56 29.04 4.32
N ARG A 54 2.87 28.96 4.04
CA ARG A 54 3.47 29.53 2.83
C ARG A 54 4.00 28.40 1.97
N ASP A 55 3.31 28.13 0.88
CA ASP A 55 3.78 27.17 -0.11
C ASP A 55 3.60 27.74 -1.53
N ALA A 56 4.39 27.20 -2.45
CA ALA A 56 4.16 27.38 -3.86
C ALA A 56 2.97 26.48 -4.24
N PHE A 57 1.75 27.02 -4.19
CA PHE A 57 0.50 26.35 -4.59
C PHE A 57 0.43 25.96 -6.09
N ASN A 58 1.57 25.86 -6.75
CA ASN A 58 1.74 25.41 -8.11
C ASN A 58 1.50 23.91 -8.21
N ARG A 59 0.73 23.50 -9.22
CA ARG A 59 0.56 22.08 -9.54
C ARG A 59 1.86 21.55 -10.13
N LYS A 60 2.58 20.70 -9.40
CA LYS A 60 3.62 19.85 -10.01
C LYS A 60 2.97 18.68 -10.73
N THR A 61 3.72 18.08 -11.64
CA THR A 61 3.32 16.89 -12.40
C THR A 61 2.97 15.75 -11.45
N ARG A 62 1.84 15.10 -11.72
CA ARG A 62 1.42 13.87 -11.03
C ARG A 62 2.38 12.76 -11.41
N VAL A 63 2.81 11.99 -10.41
CA VAL A 63 3.55 10.75 -10.65
C VAL A 63 2.60 9.59 -10.41
N SER A 64 2.42 8.74 -11.42
CA SER A 64 1.63 7.51 -11.28
C SER A 64 2.57 6.33 -11.17
N LEU A 65 2.31 5.44 -10.23
CA LEU A 65 3.05 4.22 -10.00
C LEU A 65 2.13 3.00 -10.17
N LEU A 66 2.68 1.93 -10.73
CA LEU A 66 2.11 0.59 -10.66
C LEU A 66 3.01 -0.20 -9.72
N CYS A 67 2.44 -0.68 -8.63
CA CYS A 67 3.17 -1.35 -7.56
C CYS A 67 2.78 -2.82 -7.47
N PHE A 68 3.77 -3.66 -7.19
CA PHE A 68 3.60 -5.07 -6.87
C PHE A 68 4.03 -5.31 -5.43
N ILE A 69 3.21 -6.00 -4.64
CA ILE A 69 3.52 -6.29 -3.24
C ILE A 69 3.41 -7.78 -2.91
N SER A 70 4.24 -8.26 -2.01
CA SER A 70 4.14 -9.57 -1.38
C SER A 70 4.03 -9.40 0.13
N VAL A 71 4.02 -10.54 0.84
CA VAL A 71 4.12 -10.55 2.31
C VAL A 71 5.42 -9.90 2.82
N ASP A 72 6.45 -9.78 1.98
CA ASP A 72 7.75 -9.17 2.35
C ASP A 72 7.80 -7.67 2.06
N GLY A 73 6.70 -7.08 1.58
CA GLY A 73 6.63 -5.66 1.26
C GLY A 73 6.55 -5.38 -0.24
N LEU A 74 7.18 -4.28 -0.66
CA LEU A 74 7.09 -3.72 -2.00
C LEU A 74 8.12 -4.35 -2.94
N VAL A 75 7.62 -5.16 -3.88
CA VAL A 75 8.43 -6.05 -4.72
C VAL A 75 8.93 -5.38 -5.99
N GLU A 76 8.05 -4.68 -6.70
CA GLU A 76 8.38 -4.04 -7.98
C GLU A 76 7.54 -2.78 -8.19
N ILE A 77 8.14 -1.78 -8.85
CA ILE A 77 7.53 -0.46 -9.02
C ILE A 77 7.82 0.03 -10.43
N PHE A 78 6.77 0.27 -11.20
CA PHE A 78 6.86 0.99 -12.46
C PHE A 78 6.30 2.39 -12.29
N HIS A 79 6.91 3.38 -12.93
CA HIS A 79 6.44 4.76 -12.89
C HIS A 79 6.12 5.28 -14.28
N THR A 80 5.19 6.22 -14.36
CA THR A 80 4.92 7.01 -15.55
C THR A 80 4.46 8.42 -15.13
N ASP A 81 4.81 9.41 -15.94
CA ASP A 81 4.40 10.81 -15.72
C ASP A 81 2.91 11.06 -16.05
N GLU A 82 2.25 10.08 -16.68
CA GLU A 82 0.85 10.15 -17.10
C GLU A 82 -0.02 9.17 -16.31
N THR A 83 -1.24 8.92 -16.75
CA THR A 83 -2.02 7.79 -16.24
C THR A 83 -1.56 6.51 -16.93
N PHE A 84 -1.57 5.38 -16.22
CA PHE A 84 -1.34 4.09 -16.85
C PHE A 84 -2.44 3.83 -17.88
N ASP A 85 -2.03 3.78 -19.15
CA ASP A 85 -2.85 3.19 -20.18
C ASP A 85 -2.70 1.67 -20.14
N ARG A 86 -3.59 1.02 -20.87
CA ARG A 86 -3.65 -0.44 -20.93
C ARG A 86 -2.35 -1.06 -21.49
N SER A 87 -1.71 -0.42 -22.48
CA SER A 87 -0.50 -0.96 -23.12
C SER A 87 0.68 -0.92 -22.16
N LYS A 88 0.86 0.20 -21.44
CA LYS A 88 1.87 0.36 -20.39
C LYS A 88 1.66 -0.65 -19.26
N PHE A 89 0.41 -0.80 -18.79
CA PHE A 89 0.08 -1.80 -17.76
C PHE A 89 0.48 -3.22 -18.18
N VAL A 90 0.06 -3.66 -19.38
CA VAL A 90 0.39 -4.99 -19.88
C VAL A 90 1.89 -5.20 -20.00
N GLU A 91 2.63 -4.19 -20.47
CA GLU A 91 4.08 -4.27 -20.61
C GLU A 91 4.77 -4.40 -19.25
N CYS A 92 4.37 -3.60 -18.27
CA CYS A 92 4.89 -3.70 -16.89
C CYS A 92 4.65 -5.10 -16.30
N CYS A 93 3.44 -5.65 -16.46
CA CYS A 93 3.15 -7.02 -16.02
C CYS A 93 4.03 -8.05 -16.73
N ARG A 94 4.30 -7.88 -18.04
CA ARG A 94 5.18 -8.80 -18.79
C ARG A 94 6.60 -8.77 -18.28
N VAL A 95 7.15 -7.58 -18.10
CA VAL A 95 8.51 -7.35 -17.59
C VAL A 95 8.65 -7.97 -16.20
N HIS A 96 7.70 -7.70 -15.30
CA HIS A 96 7.73 -8.25 -13.94
C HIS A 96 7.63 -9.77 -13.92
N ALA A 97 6.71 -10.34 -14.71
CA ALA A 97 6.55 -11.80 -14.82
C ALA A 97 7.80 -12.50 -15.38
N HIS A 98 8.57 -11.84 -16.25
CA HIS A 98 9.82 -12.36 -16.81
C HIS A 98 11.07 -12.02 -15.97
N SER A 99 10.95 -11.23 -14.90
CA SER A 99 12.10 -10.78 -14.11
C SER A 99 12.86 -11.96 -13.48
N GLY A 100 12.18 -13.06 -13.18
CA GLY A 100 12.74 -14.27 -12.58
C GLY A 100 13.30 -14.10 -11.17
N LYS A 101 13.20 -12.90 -10.57
CA LYS A 101 13.75 -12.59 -9.25
C LYS A 101 12.79 -12.95 -8.13
N THR A 102 11.53 -12.53 -8.28
CA THR A 102 10.53 -12.54 -7.19
C THR A 102 9.24 -13.26 -7.58
N VAL A 103 9.12 -13.70 -8.84
CA VAL A 103 7.94 -14.35 -9.43
C VAL A 103 8.30 -15.74 -9.91
N ASN A 104 7.51 -16.74 -9.51
CA ASN A 104 7.67 -18.13 -9.94
C ASN A 104 6.38 -18.66 -10.57
N GLN A 105 6.49 -19.80 -11.27
CA GLN A 105 5.32 -20.52 -11.75
C GLN A 105 4.58 -21.20 -10.60
N TYR A 106 3.25 -21.29 -10.68
CA TYR A 106 2.45 -21.97 -9.67
C TYR A 106 2.84 -23.45 -9.54
N PRO A 107 3.04 -24.00 -8.32
CA PRO A 107 2.66 -23.45 -7.00
C PRO A 107 3.75 -22.69 -6.22
N GLY A 108 4.74 -22.10 -6.92
CA GLY A 108 5.86 -21.37 -6.33
C GLY A 108 5.51 -20.01 -5.70
N ARG A 109 6.52 -19.33 -5.16
CA ARG A 109 6.37 -18.00 -4.51
C ARG A 109 5.89 -16.95 -5.52
N SER A 110 4.96 -16.08 -5.10
CA SER A 110 4.37 -15.01 -5.92
C SER A 110 3.78 -15.48 -7.27
N SER A 111 3.24 -16.69 -7.31
CA SER A 111 2.67 -17.32 -8.51
C SER A 111 1.18 -17.05 -8.71
N VAL A 112 0.52 -16.47 -7.72
CA VAL A 112 -0.89 -16.06 -7.76
C VAL A 112 -0.94 -14.55 -7.70
N TRP A 113 -1.47 -13.91 -8.75
CA TRP A 113 -1.57 -12.45 -8.83
C TRP A 113 -3.00 -12.02 -8.57
N ILE A 114 -3.20 -11.15 -7.58
CA ILE A 114 -4.50 -10.61 -7.21
C ILE A 114 -4.62 -9.19 -7.72
N LEU A 115 -5.69 -8.92 -8.47
CA LEU A 115 -5.98 -7.63 -9.08
C LEU A 115 -7.36 -7.14 -8.64
N ASP A 116 -7.54 -5.83 -8.61
CA ASP A 116 -8.89 -5.27 -8.47
C ASP A 116 -9.73 -5.46 -9.76
N GLY A 117 -10.99 -5.02 -9.72
CA GLY A 117 -11.92 -5.13 -10.84
C GLY A 117 -11.79 -4.06 -11.93
N ALA A 118 -10.69 -3.30 -12.00
CA ALA A 118 -10.52 -2.23 -12.97
C ALA A 118 -10.50 -2.75 -14.42
N LYS A 119 -10.99 -1.92 -15.35
CA LYS A 119 -11.11 -2.30 -16.78
C LYS A 119 -9.78 -2.64 -17.44
N ILE A 120 -8.69 -2.05 -16.96
CA ILE A 120 -7.34 -2.29 -17.49
C ILE A 120 -6.77 -3.63 -17.01
N HIS A 121 -7.26 -4.17 -15.89
CA HIS A 121 -6.75 -5.40 -15.26
C HIS A 121 -7.29 -6.69 -15.89
N TYR A 122 -8.58 -6.74 -16.27
CA TYR A 122 -9.19 -7.99 -16.77
C TYR A 122 -9.06 -8.18 -18.29
N HIS A 123 -8.14 -7.48 -18.96
CA HIS A 123 -8.02 -7.63 -20.40
C HIS A 123 -7.59 -9.06 -20.79
N PRO A 124 -8.25 -9.72 -21.77
CA PRO A 124 -7.90 -11.08 -22.18
C PRO A 124 -6.40 -11.31 -22.46
N ASP A 125 -5.74 -10.40 -23.19
CA ASP A 125 -4.30 -10.51 -23.50
C ASP A 125 -3.41 -10.69 -22.27
N ILE A 126 -3.66 -9.95 -21.17
CA ILE A 126 -2.84 -10.09 -19.96
C ILE A 126 -3.16 -11.40 -19.23
N VAL A 127 -4.45 -11.76 -19.17
CA VAL A 127 -4.88 -13.01 -18.55
C VAL A 127 -4.29 -14.23 -19.26
N TYR A 128 -4.32 -14.24 -20.60
CA TYR A 128 -3.74 -15.32 -21.38
C TYR A 128 -2.22 -15.38 -21.23
N TYR A 129 -1.55 -14.22 -21.25
CA TYR A 129 -0.11 -14.16 -21.06
C TYR A 129 0.32 -14.69 -19.68
N LEU A 130 -0.28 -14.20 -18.59
CA LEU A 130 0.06 -14.62 -17.23
C LEU A 130 -0.14 -16.13 -17.06
N ARG A 131 -1.25 -16.67 -17.57
CA ARG A 131 -1.49 -18.13 -17.56
C ARG A 131 -0.46 -18.90 -18.37
N SER A 132 -0.04 -18.38 -19.53
CA SER A 132 0.96 -19.05 -20.38
C SER A 132 2.34 -19.17 -19.71
N VAL A 133 2.67 -18.25 -18.81
CA VAL A 133 3.93 -18.28 -18.03
C VAL A 133 3.78 -18.98 -16.68
N GLY A 134 2.60 -19.55 -16.38
CA GLY A 134 2.34 -20.31 -15.16
C GLY A 134 1.90 -19.47 -13.95
N ILE A 135 1.47 -18.22 -14.16
CA ILE A 135 0.92 -17.33 -13.13
C ILE A 135 -0.61 -17.42 -13.15
N ILE A 136 -1.23 -17.49 -11.97
CA ILE A 136 -2.69 -17.54 -11.82
C ILE A 136 -3.22 -16.15 -11.48
N PRO A 137 -3.84 -15.41 -12.44
CA PRO A 137 -4.51 -14.16 -12.13
C PRO A 137 -5.88 -14.43 -11.48
N ILE A 138 -6.15 -13.76 -10.36
CA ILE A 138 -7.43 -13.76 -9.63
C ILE A 138 -7.89 -12.31 -9.46
N PHE A 139 -9.19 -12.08 -9.61
CA PHE A 139 -9.77 -10.74 -9.49
C PHE A 139 -10.59 -10.61 -8.22
N LEU A 140 -10.34 -9.56 -7.45
CA LEU A 140 -11.10 -9.23 -6.26
C LEU A 140 -12.57 -8.95 -6.60
N PRO A 141 -13.50 -9.30 -5.70
CA PRO A 141 -14.90 -8.95 -5.87
C PRO A 141 -15.07 -7.43 -5.81
N ALA A 142 -15.94 -6.89 -6.67
CA ALA A 142 -16.22 -5.46 -6.71
C ALA A 142 -16.64 -4.92 -5.32
N TYR A 143 -16.11 -3.74 -4.96
CA TYR A 143 -16.39 -3.01 -3.72
C TYR A 143 -15.94 -3.73 -2.43
N ARG A 144 -14.84 -4.49 -2.48
CA ARG A 144 -14.23 -5.15 -1.31
C ARG A 144 -12.75 -4.74 -1.12
N PRO A 145 -12.49 -3.46 -0.81
CA PRO A 145 -11.11 -2.97 -0.58
C PRO A 145 -10.42 -3.68 0.60
N PHE A 146 -11.19 -4.23 1.55
CA PHE A 146 -10.62 -4.87 2.75
C PHE A 146 -9.93 -6.21 2.49
N TYR A 147 -10.11 -6.82 1.31
CA TYR A 147 -9.34 -8.01 0.91
C TYR A 147 -8.03 -7.65 0.20
N ASN A 148 -7.70 -6.36 0.10
CA ASN A 148 -6.61 -5.83 -0.70
C ASN A 148 -5.50 -5.20 0.19
N PRO A 149 -4.46 -5.96 0.58
CA PRO A 149 -3.35 -5.44 1.40
C PRO A 149 -2.66 -4.21 0.79
N ILE A 150 -2.66 -4.07 -0.54
CA ILE A 150 -1.96 -2.97 -1.22
C ILE A 150 -2.61 -1.61 -0.92
N ASP A 151 -3.92 -1.58 -0.67
CA ASP A 151 -4.63 -0.36 -0.27
C ASP A 151 -4.13 0.16 1.08
N TYR A 152 -3.89 -0.76 2.02
CA TYR A 152 -3.33 -0.43 3.33
C TYR A 152 -1.89 0.08 3.19
N LEU A 153 -1.06 -0.60 2.38
CA LEU A 153 0.31 -0.15 2.11
C LEU A 153 0.34 1.24 1.45
N PHE A 154 -0.53 1.51 0.47
CA PHE A 154 -0.66 2.83 -0.12
C PHE A 154 -1.07 3.89 0.90
N GLY A 155 -1.92 3.54 1.87
CA GLY A 155 -2.22 4.38 3.02
C GLY A 155 -0.96 4.72 3.84
N LEU A 156 -0.12 3.73 4.16
CA LEU A 156 1.13 3.91 4.89
C LEU A 156 2.13 4.76 4.13
N ILE A 157 2.35 4.44 2.85
CA ILE A 157 3.22 5.19 1.94
C ILE A 157 2.78 6.66 1.89
N LYS A 158 1.48 6.94 1.68
CA LYS A 158 0.95 8.32 1.66
C LYS A 158 1.14 9.04 3.00
N LYS A 159 1.03 8.33 4.14
CA LYS A 159 1.33 8.90 5.46
C LYS A 159 2.83 9.22 5.61
N ALA A 160 3.72 8.33 5.17
CA ALA A 160 5.17 8.56 5.17
C ALA A 160 5.55 9.77 4.30
N PHE A 161 4.97 9.87 3.09
CA PHE A 161 5.10 11.02 2.21
C PHE A 161 4.75 12.34 2.91
N LYS A 162 3.58 12.41 3.57
CA LYS A 162 3.15 13.61 4.30
C LYS A 162 4.06 13.98 5.48
N ARG A 163 4.72 12.99 6.10
CA ARG A 163 5.61 13.19 7.25
C ARG A 163 6.99 13.70 6.82
N GLN A 164 7.53 13.15 5.73
CA GLN A 164 8.90 13.41 5.28
C GLN A 164 9.00 14.55 4.25
N TYR A 165 7.88 15.02 3.72
CA TYR A 165 7.89 16.11 2.76
C TYR A 165 8.36 17.41 3.39
N VAL A 166 9.42 17.98 2.80
CA VAL A 166 9.99 19.28 3.19
C VAL A 166 9.73 20.28 2.08
N GLU A 167 9.03 21.36 2.43
CA GLU A 167 8.73 22.46 1.53
C GLU A 167 9.98 23.22 1.08
N GLY A 168 9.98 23.71 -0.16
CA GLY A 168 11.12 24.47 -0.71
C GLY A 168 12.39 23.65 -0.94
N SER A 169 12.36 22.33 -0.71
CA SER A 169 13.48 21.44 -1.00
C SER A 169 13.85 21.52 -2.49
N LYS A 170 15.15 21.61 -2.76
CA LYS A 170 15.70 21.51 -4.12
C LYS A 170 15.75 20.07 -4.64
N GLN A 171 15.39 19.10 -3.80
CA GLN A 171 15.38 17.69 -4.17
C GLN A 171 14.33 17.43 -5.26
N SER A 172 14.71 16.62 -6.25
CA SER A 172 13.77 16.13 -7.26
C SER A 172 12.66 15.30 -6.59
N GLN A 173 11.41 15.51 -7.03
CA GLN A 173 10.25 14.76 -6.56
C GLN A 173 10.41 13.25 -6.76
N ALA A 174 11.07 12.82 -7.85
CA ALA A 174 11.34 11.41 -8.11
C ALA A 174 12.28 10.80 -7.08
N VAL A 175 13.33 11.52 -6.66
CA VAL A 175 14.28 11.05 -5.63
C VAL A 175 13.60 10.98 -4.27
N PHE A 176 12.77 11.96 -3.95
CA PHE A 176 11.97 11.92 -2.72
C PHE A 176 11.01 10.72 -2.71
N ILE A 177 10.32 10.46 -3.82
CA ILE A 177 9.46 9.29 -3.99
C ILE A 177 10.24 7.99 -3.81
N ALA A 178 11.39 7.85 -4.47
CA ALA A 178 12.22 6.67 -4.34
C ALA A 178 12.67 6.42 -2.88
N ASN A 179 13.11 7.46 -2.17
CA ASN A 179 13.55 7.36 -0.77
C ASN A 179 12.42 6.89 0.17
N VAL A 180 11.19 7.36 -0.06
CA VAL A 180 10.03 6.93 0.73
C VAL A 180 9.69 5.46 0.41
N LEU A 181 9.66 5.10 -0.88
CA LEU A 181 9.29 3.73 -1.30
C LEU A 181 10.33 2.69 -0.85
N GLN A 182 11.60 3.07 -0.77
CA GLN A 182 12.67 2.18 -0.29
C GLN A 182 12.41 1.68 1.14
N GLN A 183 11.75 2.48 1.99
CA GLN A 183 11.39 2.08 3.36
C GLN A 183 10.38 0.92 3.40
N PHE A 184 9.71 0.63 2.28
CA PHE A 184 8.68 -0.39 2.19
C PHE A 184 9.12 -1.63 1.40
N GLN A 185 10.37 -1.69 0.91
CA GLN A 185 10.87 -2.84 0.15
C GLN A 185 10.99 -4.12 0.99
N ASP A 186 11.42 -3.97 2.25
CA ASP A 186 11.60 -5.07 3.22
C ASP A 186 10.61 -4.95 4.40
N PHE A 187 9.44 -4.34 4.17
CA PHE A 187 8.43 -4.11 5.20
C PHE A 187 7.57 -5.35 5.39
N ASP A 188 7.53 -5.90 6.62
CA ASP A 188 6.74 -7.09 6.93
C ASP A 188 5.24 -6.80 6.80
N MET A 189 4.62 -7.42 5.79
CA MET A 189 3.20 -7.28 5.50
C MET A 189 2.36 -8.42 6.08
N THR A 190 2.95 -9.35 6.86
CA THR A 190 2.26 -10.55 7.39
C THR A 190 0.96 -10.18 8.09
N ASN A 191 1.00 -9.25 9.05
CA ASN A 191 -0.17 -8.82 9.81
C ASN A 191 -1.24 -8.16 8.92
N ILE A 192 -0.83 -7.39 7.91
CA ILE A 192 -1.76 -6.74 6.97
C ILE A 192 -2.44 -7.79 6.08
N PHE A 193 -1.68 -8.79 5.61
CA PHE A 193 -2.23 -9.89 4.83
C PHE A 193 -3.22 -10.71 5.66
N GLU A 194 -2.89 -11.06 6.91
CA GLU A 194 -3.80 -11.78 7.81
C GLU A 194 -5.08 -10.98 8.08
N HIS A 195 -4.95 -9.68 8.36
CA HIS A 195 -6.11 -8.80 8.52
C HIS A 195 -7.01 -8.81 7.28
N CYS A 196 -6.42 -8.86 6.08
CA CYS A 196 -7.16 -8.96 4.82
C CYS A 196 -7.70 -10.36 4.49
N GLY A 197 -7.49 -11.36 5.36
CA GLY A 197 -7.98 -12.74 5.19
C GLY A 197 -7.00 -13.70 4.51
N TRP A 198 -5.76 -13.28 4.26
CA TRP A 198 -4.74 -14.11 3.61
C TRP A 198 -3.88 -14.78 4.67
N CYS A 199 -4.08 -16.08 4.91
CA CYS A 199 -3.39 -16.78 5.99
C CYS A 199 -2.10 -17.49 5.54
N VAL A 200 -1.20 -17.72 6.50
CA VAL A 200 0.04 -18.51 6.30
C VAL A 200 -0.29 -19.97 5.96
N THR A 201 -1.36 -20.52 6.52
CA THR A 201 -1.78 -21.93 6.43
C THR A 201 -2.32 -22.34 5.05
N GLY A 202 -2.56 -21.38 4.15
CA GLY A 202 -2.90 -21.63 2.75
C GLY A 202 -4.38 -21.67 2.40
N GLU A 203 -5.24 -21.30 3.34
CA GLU A 203 -6.66 -21.05 3.11
C GLU A 203 -6.93 -19.53 3.22
N PHE A 204 -7.81 -19.03 2.34
CA PHE A 204 -8.29 -17.66 2.42
C PHE A 204 -9.50 -17.60 3.37
N ASP A 205 -9.41 -16.77 4.41
CA ASP A 205 -10.50 -16.51 5.34
C ASP A 205 -11.31 -15.29 4.91
N CYS A 206 -12.50 -15.53 4.37
CA CYS A 206 -13.40 -14.46 3.96
C CYS A 206 -14.12 -13.76 5.13
N THR A 207 -14.04 -14.30 6.35
CA THR A 207 -14.77 -13.84 7.54
C THR A 207 -13.96 -12.95 8.46
N SER A 208 -12.62 -12.95 8.35
CA SER A 208 -11.71 -12.15 9.18
C SER A 208 -12.11 -10.68 9.29
N VAL A 209 -12.54 -10.07 8.18
CA VAL A 209 -12.99 -8.67 8.13
C VAL A 209 -14.50 -8.52 8.43
N VAL A 210 -15.31 -9.54 8.13
CA VAL A 210 -16.78 -9.47 8.26
C VAL A 210 -17.20 -9.50 9.73
N GLY A 211 -16.40 -10.14 10.61
CA GLY A 211 -16.61 -10.09 12.06
C GLY A 211 -16.45 -8.69 12.66
N ASP A 212 -15.66 -7.83 12.02
CA ASP A 212 -15.32 -6.48 12.50
C ASP A 212 -16.19 -5.36 11.90
N GLU A 213 -17.27 -5.66 11.18
CA GLU A 213 -18.30 -4.65 10.84
C GLU A 213 -18.94 -4.01 12.10
N TYR A 214 -18.56 -4.42 13.32
CA TYR A 214 -18.89 -3.79 14.59
C TYR A 214 -17.76 -3.04 15.31
N VAL A 215 -16.49 -3.11 14.86
CA VAL A 215 -15.37 -2.48 15.58
C VAL A 215 -14.60 -1.53 14.66
N SER A 216 -15.04 -0.27 14.75
CA SER A 216 -14.29 0.99 14.60
C SER A 216 -12.92 0.94 13.91
N THR A 217 -12.79 1.80 12.90
CA THR A 217 -11.59 2.34 12.20
C THR A 217 -10.37 2.74 13.06
N SER A 218 -10.38 2.47 14.37
CA SER A 218 -9.31 2.76 15.33
C SER A 218 -8.25 1.65 15.45
N GLN A 219 -8.57 0.38 15.13
CA GLN A 219 -7.60 -0.71 15.32
C GLN A 219 -6.51 -0.78 14.24
N ALA A 220 -6.80 -0.34 13.02
CA ALA A 220 -5.79 -0.17 11.97
C ALA A 220 -4.78 0.96 12.28
N GLU A 221 -5.06 1.83 13.25
CA GLU A 221 -4.08 2.82 13.72
C GLU A 221 -3.11 2.23 14.75
N GLN A 222 -3.53 1.23 15.53
CA GLN A 222 -2.67 0.57 16.52
C GLN A 222 -1.59 -0.30 15.86
N PHE A 223 -1.91 -1.07 14.82
CA PHE A 223 -0.93 -1.87 14.06
C PHE A 223 0.17 -1.02 13.38
N VAL A 224 -0.08 0.27 13.15
CA VAL A 224 0.80 1.18 12.40
C VAL A 224 1.73 1.99 13.32
N VAL A 225 1.43 2.00 14.61
CA VAL A 225 2.18 2.77 15.61
C VAL A 225 3.36 1.95 16.11
N ASP A 226 3.20 0.65 16.38
CA ASP A 226 4.29 -0.16 16.96
C ASP A 226 5.48 -0.39 16.01
N ASP A 227 5.26 -0.78 14.73
CA ASP A 227 6.38 -1.04 13.78
C ASP A 227 7.12 0.21 13.29
N LEU A 228 6.49 1.40 13.36
CA LEU A 228 7.11 2.66 12.96
C LEU A 228 7.72 3.44 14.13
N LEU A 229 7.40 3.08 15.37
CA LEU A 229 8.00 3.67 16.56
C LEU A 229 9.41 3.13 16.85
N GLU A 230 9.73 1.91 16.42
CA GLU A 230 11.09 1.35 16.58
C GLU A 230 12.18 2.15 15.85
N TYR A 231 11.82 2.97 14.85
CA TYR A 231 12.77 3.84 14.15
C TYR A 231 13.03 5.20 14.83
N SER A 232 12.40 5.48 15.98
CA SER A 232 12.49 6.77 16.67
C SER A 232 13.30 6.76 17.96
N GLU A 233 13.76 5.62 18.47
CA GLU A 233 14.53 5.61 19.73
C GLU A 233 16.02 5.92 19.51
N ARG A 234 16.29 7.21 19.26
CA ARG A 234 17.46 7.88 19.82
C ARG A 234 16.95 8.97 20.73
N GLY A 235 16.76 8.61 22.00
CA GLY A 235 16.49 9.56 23.06
C GLY A 235 17.71 10.42 23.30
N ASP A 236 17.54 11.74 23.19
CA ASP A 236 18.26 12.67 24.04
C ASP A 236 17.36 12.94 25.26
N HIS A 237 17.95 12.71 26.42
CA HIS A 237 17.39 12.98 27.74
C HIS A 237 17.62 14.46 28.00
N ASP A 238 16.54 15.26 28.08
CA ASP A 238 16.64 16.62 28.62
C ASP A 238 15.98 16.67 30.00
N ASP A 239 16.76 17.25 30.90
CA ASP A 239 16.48 17.57 32.29
C ASP A 239 15.28 18.50 32.42
N ASP A 240 14.38 18.15 33.35
CA ASP A 240 13.54 19.13 34.04
C ASP A 240 13.90 19.07 35.53
N ASN A 241 14.48 20.14 36.07
CA ASN A 241 13.87 20.69 37.27
C ASN A 241 14.11 22.20 37.45
N GLU A 242 13.01 22.84 37.77
CA GLU A 242 12.76 24.27 37.90
C GLU A 242 13.58 24.94 39.01
N GLY A 243 13.91 26.21 38.79
CA GLY A 243 14.44 27.08 39.83
C GLY A 243 13.37 27.50 40.85
N SER A 244 13.82 27.75 42.07
CA SER A 244 13.14 28.63 43.02
C SER A 244 14.06 29.81 43.34
N SER A 245 13.47 31.01 43.29
CA SER A 245 14.01 32.23 43.89
C SER A 245 14.26 32.04 45.38
N ASP A 246 15.21 32.79 45.96
CA ASP A 246 14.92 33.82 46.97
C ASP A 246 16.22 34.53 47.43
N GLU A 247 16.06 35.85 47.56
CA GLU A 247 16.75 36.89 48.36
C GLU A 247 18.09 36.58 49.07
N ASP A 248 19.17 37.29 48.68
CA ASP A 248 19.85 38.37 49.45
C ASP A 248 21.03 38.97 48.66
#